data_AF-A0A101S6M6-F1
#
_entry.id   AF-A0A101S6M6-F1
#
_cell.length_a   1.000
_cell.length_b   1.000
_cell.length_c   1.000
_cell.angle_alpha   90.00
_cell.angle_beta   90.00
_cell.angle_gamma   90.00
#
_symmetry.space_group_name_H-M   'P 1'
#
loop_
_entity.id
_entity.type
_entity.pdbx_description
1 polymer ?
#
loop_
_entity_poly.entity_id
_entity_poly.type
_entity_poly.pdbx_seq_one_letter_code
_entity_poly.pdbx_strand_id
1 'polypeptide(L)'
;MSDTVRSDKDLHDRLADRITSQADEHESGARPHLRRSRAGLNRTRGKGALAAAVETGAEKILRAIEEAEDQLHKHLQDVSKGVRAMGDNHARNDKNIETMLQSIVKRSRDQDAVRDGGGIGKDRPDTTKDPHTVTLEWKPGMPKPAFERKARALQRLGEEGKLFKFKGRTSDYRDSKITADYKGALTALIHRNHKDDPDFAKEAAAAARKMEPDHTNELQTGGPDAWRNLRMLDRFTNQDIGNAQIRQQIKDLPDGNPISIDIKWWPDD
;
A
#
# COMPACT_ATOMS: atom_id res chain seq x y z
N MET A 1 -10.69 -6.26 18.54
CA MET A 1 -9.90 -7.30 17.84
C MET A 1 -10.08 -7.03 16.37
N SER A 2 -9.09 -6.44 15.69
CA SER A 2 -9.22 -6.21 14.24
C SER A 2 -8.96 -7.55 13.55
N ASP A 3 -10.00 -8.14 12.98
CA ASP A 3 -9.86 -9.13 11.93
C ASP A 3 -9.23 -8.44 10.71
N THR A 4 -7.93 -8.17 10.80
CA THR A 4 -7.12 -7.99 9.61
C THR A 4 -7.17 -9.32 8.89
N VAL A 5 -8.01 -9.41 7.87
CA VAL A 5 -8.03 -10.47 6.88
C VAL A 5 -6.63 -10.55 6.27
N ARG A 6 -5.73 -11.27 6.94
CA ARG A 6 -4.51 -11.77 6.33
C ARG A 6 -5.02 -12.73 5.27
N SER A 7 -4.74 -12.38 4.03
CA SER A 7 -5.05 -13.24 2.89
C SER A 7 -4.31 -14.56 3.08
N ASP A 8 -5.04 -15.61 3.43
CA ASP A 8 -4.47 -16.93 3.66
C ASP A 8 -4.51 -17.72 2.35
N LYS A 9 -3.33 -17.97 1.78
CA LYS A 9 -3.19 -18.78 0.57
C LYS A 9 -3.85 -20.15 0.74
N ASP A 10 -3.75 -20.75 1.93
CA ASP A 10 -4.29 -22.07 2.20
C ASP A 10 -5.83 -22.07 2.23
N LEU A 11 -6.46 -20.93 2.53
CA LEU A 11 -7.92 -20.78 2.39
C LEU A 11 -8.32 -20.69 0.92
N HIS A 12 -7.56 -19.97 0.09
CA HIS A 12 -7.80 -19.92 -1.36
C HIS A 12 -7.64 -21.30 -2.00
N ASP A 13 -6.59 -22.03 -1.66
CA ASP A 13 -6.35 -23.38 -2.19
C ASP A 13 -7.48 -24.34 -1.78
N ARG A 14 -7.87 -24.35 -0.50
CA ARG A 14 -9.00 -25.18 -0.02
C ARG A 14 -10.33 -24.83 -0.70
N LEU A 15 -10.59 -23.55 -0.94
CA LEU A 15 -11.79 -23.12 -1.67
C LEU A 15 -11.75 -23.60 -3.13
N ALA A 16 -10.61 -23.46 -3.80
CA ALA A 16 -10.43 -23.93 -5.16
C ALA A 16 -10.61 -25.46 -5.27
N ASP A 17 -10.05 -26.21 -4.32
CA ASP A 17 -10.23 -27.67 -4.26
C ASP A 17 -11.69 -28.06 -4.09
N ARG A 18 -12.43 -27.36 -3.21
CA ARG A 18 -13.87 -27.59 -3.03
C ARG A 18 -14.67 -27.31 -4.31
N ILE A 19 -14.37 -26.21 -5.01
CA ILE A 19 -15.05 -25.86 -6.26
C ILE A 19 -14.77 -26.92 -7.34
N THR A 20 -13.52 -27.38 -7.46
CA THR A 20 -13.17 -28.46 -8.39
C THR A 20 -13.89 -29.76 -8.02
N SER A 21 -13.90 -30.16 -6.75
CA SER A 21 -14.62 -31.35 -6.29
C SER A 21 -16.11 -31.29 -6.65
N GLN A 22 -16.76 -30.13 -6.44
CA GLN A 22 -18.16 -29.94 -6.82
C GLN A 22 -18.37 -30.00 -8.33
N ALA A 23 -17.45 -29.45 -9.14
CA ALA A 23 -17.52 -29.54 -10.60
C ALA A 23 -17.45 -31.00 -11.08
N ASP A 24 -16.58 -31.81 -10.47
CA ASP A 24 -16.41 -33.23 -10.78
C ASP A 24 -17.60 -34.07 -10.29
N GLU A 25 -18.16 -33.76 -9.11
CA GLU A 25 -19.38 -34.39 -8.59
C GLU A 25 -20.60 -34.12 -9.48
N HIS A 26 -20.77 -32.87 -9.95
CA HIS A 26 -21.84 -32.51 -10.87
C HIS A 26 -21.73 -33.28 -12.20
N GLU A 27 -20.53 -33.30 -12.79
CA GLU A 27 -20.28 -34.01 -14.05
C GLU A 27 -20.49 -35.53 -13.90
N SER A 28 -19.90 -36.13 -12.86
CA SER A 28 -19.98 -37.58 -12.60
C SER A 28 -21.39 -38.03 -12.22
N GLY A 29 -22.19 -37.17 -11.59
CA GLY A 29 -23.59 -37.43 -11.29
C GLY A 29 -24.47 -37.32 -12.53
N ALA A 30 -24.36 -36.22 -13.27
CA ALA A 30 -25.34 -35.87 -14.29
C ALA A 30 -25.14 -36.60 -15.63
N ARG A 31 -23.89 -36.80 -16.07
CA ARG A 31 -23.58 -37.51 -17.32
C ARG A 31 -24.16 -38.92 -17.40
N PRO A 32 -24.08 -39.77 -16.34
CA PRO A 32 -24.74 -41.07 -16.34
C PRO A 32 -26.26 -40.99 -16.50
N HIS A 33 -26.92 -39.98 -15.92
CA HIS A 33 -28.36 -39.78 -16.07
C HIS A 33 -28.74 -39.34 -17.48
N LEU A 34 -28.00 -38.41 -18.07
CA LEU A 34 -28.18 -38.01 -19.48
C LEU A 34 -27.95 -39.18 -20.43
N ARG A 35 -26.89 -39.96 -20.22
CA ARG A 35 -26.58 -41.16 -21.01
C ARG A 35 -27.70 -42.21 -20.93
N ARG A 36 -28.23 -42.47 -19.72
CA ARG A 36 -29.37 -43.38 -19.52
C ARG A 36 -30.63 -42.88 -20.21
N SER A 37 -30.91 -41.58 -20.11
CA SER A 37 -32.09 -40.94 -20.73
C SER A 37 -32.03 -41.03 -22.26
N ARG A 38 -30.85 -40.76 -22.84
CA ARG A 38 -30.59 -40.89 -24.28
C ARG A 38 -30.70 -42.36 -24.75
N ALA A 39 -30.19 -43.30 -23.96
CA ALA A 39 -30.34 -44.73 -24.24
C ALA A 39 -31.80 -45.21 -24.17
N GLY A 40 -32.64 -44.60 -23.33
CA GLY A 40 -34.08 -44.85 -23.27
C GLY A 40 -34.81 -44.34 -24.52
N LEU A 41 -34.56 -43.09 -24.91
CA LEU A 41 -35.10 -42.48 -26.14
C LEU A 41 -34.73 -43.26 -27.41
N ASN A 42 -33.49 -43.73 -27.51
CA ASN A 42 -33.07 -44.53 -28.67
C ASN A 42 -33.84 -45.85 -28.81
N ARG A 43 -34.42 -46.41 -27.73
CA ARG A 43 -35.21 -47.65 -27.79
C ARG A 43 -36.64 -47.43 -28.29
N THR A 44 -37.16 -46.21 -28.22
CA THR A 44 -38.51 -45.89 -28.72
C THR A 44 -38.51 -45.45 -30.17
N ARG A 45 -37.31 -45.14 -30.70
CA ARG A 45 -37.07 -44.57 -32.02
C ARG A 45 -37.77 -45.35 -33.13
N GLY A 46 -38.61 -44.64 -33.90
CA GLY A 46 -39.26 -45.17 -35.11
C GLY A 46 -40.61 -45.87 -34.90
N LYS A 47 -41.21 -45.82 -33.71
CA LYS A 47 -42.53 -46.44 -33.42
C LYS A 47 -43.76 -45.62 -33.86
N GLY A 48 -43.63 -44.73 -34.85
CA GLY A 48 -44.73 -43.95 -35.44
C GLY A 48 -44.42 -42.46 -35.60
N ALA A 49 -45.20 -41.76 -36.44
CA ALA A 49 -44.95 -40.35 -36.80
C ALA A 49 -45.07 -39.37 -35.62
N LEU A 50 -46.03 -39.59 -34.71
CA LEU A 50 -46.17 -38.79 -33.49
C LEU A 50 -44.99 -39.00 -32.52
N ALA A 51 -44.49 -40.24 -32.42
CA ALA A 51 -43.34 -40.59 -31.59
C ALA A 51 -42.05 -39.92 -32.11
N ALA A 52 -41.85 -39.87 -33.42
CA ALA A 52 -40.67 -39.24 -34.03
C ALA A 52 -40.55 -37.73 -33.75
N ALA A 53 -41.67 -37.01 -33.71
CA ALA A 53 -41.70 -35.58 -33.39
C ALA A 53 -41.33 -35.33 -31.91
N VAL A 54 -41.89 -36.12 -30.99
CA VAL A 54 -41.59 -36.06 -29.55
C VAL A 54 -40.12 -36.43 -29.29
N GLU A 55 -39.60 -37.44 -29.97
CA GLU A 55 -38.20 -37.88 -29.87
C GLU A 55 -37.22 -36.80 -30.31
N THR A 56 -37.52 -36.09 -31.40
CA THR A 56 -36.68 -34.99 -31.89
C THR A 56 -36.64 -33.83 -30.90
N GLY A 57 -37.78 -33.50 -30.27
CA GLY A 57 -37.85 -32.49 -29.22
C GLY A 57 -37.04 -32.88 -27.97
N ALA A 58 -37.21 -34.12 -27.51
CA ALA A 58 -36.50 -34.64 -26.35
C ALA A 58 -34.98 -34.75 -26.57
N GLU A 59 -34.53 -35.12 -27.79
CA GLU A 59 -33.10 -35.15 -28.12
C GLU A 59 -32.49 -33.74 -28.10
N LYS A 60 -33.19 -32.72 -28.62
CA LYS A 60 -32.74 -31.33 -28.54
C LYS A 60 -32.61 -30.85 -27.09
N ILE A 61 -33.57 -31.18 -26.23
CA ILE A 61 -33.54 -30.83 -24.82
C ILE A 61 -32.35 -31.51 -24.12
N LEU A 62 -32.14 -32.81 -24.32
CA LEU A 62 -31.01 -33.53 -23.72
C LEU A 62 -29.66 -32.97 -24.17
N ARG A 63 -29.51 -32.63 -25.45
CA ARG A 63 -28.29 -31.98 -25.95
C ARG A 63 -28.07 -30.62 -25.31
N ALA A 64 -29.12 -29.81 -25.18
CA ALA A 64 -29.01 -28.50 -24.53
C ALA A 64 -28.59 -28.62 -23.05
N ILE A 65 -29.07 -29.64 -22.33
CA ILE A 65 -28.65 -29.92 -20.95
C ILE A 65 -27.19 -30.38 -20.90
N GLU A 66 -26.78 -31.28 -21.80
CA GLU A 66 -25.38 -31.76 -21.91
C GLU A 66 -24.41 -30.59 -22.19
N GLU A 67 -24.76 -29.71 -23.11
CA GLU A 67 -23.97 -28.51 -23.41
C GLU A 67 -23.91 -27.53 -22.22
N ALA A 68 -25.01 -27.35 -21.49
CA ALA A 68 -25.05 -26.49 -20.31
C ALA A 68 -24.20 -27.05 -19.16
N GLU A 69 -24.21 -28.37 -18.95
CA GLU A 69 -23.36 -29.04 -17.96
C GLU A 69 -21.87 -28.91 -18.29
N ASP A 70 -21.50 -29.12 -19.56
CA ASP A 70 -20.11 -28.94 -20.01
C ASP A 70 -19.63 -27.50 -19.81
N GLN A 71 -20.48 -26.51 -20.11
CA GLN A 71 -20.17 -25.10 -19.88
C GLN A 71 -20.03 -24.78 -18.38
N LEU A 72 -20.92 -25.29 -17.54
CA LEU A 72 -20.87 -25.09 -16.10
C LEU A 72 -19.62 -25.72 -15.50
N HIS A 73 -19.32 -26.97 -15.84
CA HIS A 73 -18.13 -27.67 -15.36
C HIS A 73 -16.86 -26.90 -15.73
N LYS A 74 -16.73 -26.49 -16.99
CA LYS A 74 -15.62 -25.65 -17.46
C LYS A 74 -15.54 -24.33 -16.67
N HIS A 75 -16.67 -23.66 -16.47
CA HIS A 75 -16.71 -22.41 -15.72
C HIS A 75 -16.23 -22.59 -14.27
N LEU A 76 -16.69 -23.62 -13.57
CA LEU A 76 -16.26 -23.93 -12.21
C LEU A 76 -14.76 -24.24 -12.13
N GLN A 77 -14.20 -24.96 -13.11
CA GLN A 77 -12.75 -25.16 -13.20
C GLN A 77 -11.98 -23.84 -13.43
N ASP A 78 -12.50 -22.95 -14.26
CA ASP A 78 -11.86 -21.66 -14.53
C ASP A 78 -11.94 -20.74 -13.29
N VAL A 79 -13.05 -20.76 -12.56
CA VAL A 79 -13.18 -20.09 -11.26
C VAL A 79 -12.15 -20.66 -10.27
N SER A 80 -11.99 -21.98 -10.16
CA SER A 80 -11.03 -22.56 -9.22
C SER A 80 -9.58 -22.20 -9.56
N LYS A 81 -9.21 -22.16 -10.84
CA LYS A 81 -7.91 -21.61 -11.29
C LYS A 81 -7.75 -20.14 -10.90
N GLY A 82 -8.79 -19.33 -11.07
CA GLY A 82 -8.81 -17.92 -10.69
C GLY A 82 -8.58 -17.72 -9.18
N VAL A 83 -9.23 -18.54 -8.34
CA VAL A 83 -9.06 -18.50 -6.89
C VAL A 83 -7.62 -18.86 -6.47
N ARG A 84 -7.01 -19.87 -7.08
CA ARG A 84 -5.60 -20.21 -6.81
C ARG A 84 -4.66 -19.08 -7.23
N ALA A 85 -4.86 -18.53 -8.42
CA ALA A 85 -4.06 -17.41 -8.91
C ALA A 85 -4.19 -16.17 -7.99
N MET A 86 -5.37 -15.92 -7.42
CA MET A 86 -5.57 -14.88 -6.42
C MET A 86 -4.76 -15.14 -5.15
N GLY A 87 -4.77 -16.37 -4.62
CA GLY A 87 -3.96 -16.78 -3.48
C GLY A 87 -2.45 -16.57 -3.72
N ASP A 88 -1.94 -17.00 -4.88
CA ASP A 88 -0.54 -16.83 -5.26
C ASP A 88 -0.15 -15.35 -5.39
N ASN A 89 -1.01 -14.54 -6.00
CA ASN A 89 -0.78 -13.10 -6.14
C ASN A 89 -0.75 -12.41 -4.77
N HIS A 90 -1.60 -12.82 -3.84
CA HIS A 90 -1.59 -12.28 -2.48
C HIS A 90 -0.34 -12.66 -1.70
N ALA A 91 0.07 -13.94 -1.73
CA ALA A 91 1.29 -14.39 -1.08
C ALA A 91 2.54 -13.66 -1.61
N ARG A 92 2.63 -13.46 -2.94
CA ARG A 92 3.72 -12.69 -3.56
C ARG A 92 3.71 -11.23 -3.13
N ASN A 93 2.55 -10.58 -3.12
CA ASN A 93 2.44 -9.19 -2.70
C ASN A 93 2.84 -9.00 -1.23
N ASP A 94 2.43 -9.90 -0.34
CA ASP A 94 2.78 -9.82 1.08
C ASP A 94 4.28 -10.00 1.31
N LYS A 95 4.91 -10.96 0.63
CA LYS A 95 6.37 -11.15 0.67
C LYS A 95 7.14 -9.93 0.14
N ASN A 96 6.64 -9.30 -0.94
CA ASN A 96 7.23 -8.10 -1.49
C ASN A 96 7.15 -6.92 -0.51
N ILE A 97 6.00 -6.72 0.16
CA ILE A 97 5.82 -5.69 1.18
C ILE A 97 6.77 -5.95 2.36
N GLU A 98 6.84 -7.19 2.86
CA GLU A 98 7.76 -7.55 3.92
C GLU A 98 9.21 -7.23 3.57
N THR A 99 9.65 -7.63 2.36
CA THR A 99 11.01 -7.36 1.87
C THR A 99 11.30 -5.86 1.81
N MET A 100 10.35 -5.06 1.31
CA MET A 100 10.47 -3.60 1.28
C MET A 100 10.61 -3.03 2.69
N LEU A 101 9.76 -3.44 3.64
CA LEU A 101 9.80 -2.97 5.03
C LEU A 101 11.12 -3.34 5.72
N GLN A 102 11.60 -4.57 5.54
CA GLN A 102 12.89 -5.00 6.09
C GLN A 102 14.06 -4.19 5.50
N SER A 103 14.03 -3.91 4.19
CA SER A 103 15.04 -3.07 3.53
C SER A 103 15.07 -1.65 4.10
N ILE A 104 13.89 -1.04 4.28
CA ILE A 104 13.74 0.29 4.89
C ILE A 104 14.31 0.31 6.32
N VAL A 105 13.97 -0.69 7.14
CA VAL A 105 14.46 -0.79 8.52
C VAL A 105 15.99 -0.94 8.55
N LYS A 106 16.55 -1.79 7.68
CA LYS A 106 17.99 -1.99 7.60
C LYS A 106 18.71 -0.70 7.21
N ARG A 107 18.29 -0.06 6.12
CA ARG A 107 18.89 1.21 5.65
C ARG A 107 18.80 2.31 6.70
N SER A 108 17.67 2.41 7.39
CA SER A 108 17.50 3.36 8.49
C SER A 108 18.48 3.13 9.63
N ARG A 109 18.81 1.87 9.96
CA ARG A 109 19.84 1.54 10.97
C ARG A 109 21.24 1.87 10.47
N ASP A 110 21.52 1.59 9.21
CA ASP A 110 22.80 1.93 8.58
C ASP A 110 23.02 3.45 8.59
N GLN A 111 21.97 4.25 8.32
CA GLN A 111 22.05 5.72 8.39
C GLN A 111 22.17 6.24 9.83
N ASP A 112 21.46 5.64 10.79
CA ASP A 112 21.66 5.98 12.20
C ASP A 112 23.13 5.73 12.61
N ALA A 113 23.75 4.63 12.15
CA ALA A 113 25.16 4.33 12.42
C ALA A 113 26.15 5.29 11.73
N VAL A 114 25.86 5.72 10.49
CA VAL A 114 26.66 6.74 9.78
C VAL A 114 26.62 8.07 10.54
N ARG A 115 25.43 8.48 10.98
CA ARG A 115 25.25 9.70 11.78
C ARG A 115 26.02 9.59 13.11
N ASP A 116 25.83 8.50 13.85
CA ASP A 116 26.39 8.34 15.19
C ASP A 116 27.93 8.06 15.17
N GLY A 117 28.48 7.59 14.05
CA GLY A 117 29.83 7.01 13.94
C GLY A 117 30.98 7.92 13.46
N GLY A 118 30.74 9.15 12.99
CA GLY A 118 31.82 9.86 12.28
C GLY A 118 31.67 11.38 12.08
N GLY A 119 31.83 12.17 13.15
CA GLY A 119 32.27 13.59 13.10
C GLY A 119 31.32 14.63 12.47
N ILE A 120 30.35 14.19 11.68
CA ILE A 120 29.18 14.90 11.16
C ILE A 120 28.06 14.67 12.18
N GLY A 121 28.02 15.47 13.24
CA GLY A 121 27.15 15.23 14.38
C GLY A 121 27.93 15.03 15.69
N LYS A 122 28.28 16.13 16.35
CA LYS A 122 28.17 16.10 17.82
C LYS A 122 26.68 16.38 18.08
N ASP A 123 25.89 15.30 18.10
CA ASP A 123 24.43 15.26 17.91
C ASP A 123 23.60 15.79 19.08
N ARG A 124 23.93 16.97 19.58
CA ARG A 124 23.09 17.66 20.56
C ARG A 124 23.12 19.16 20.29
N PRO A 125 22.02 19.86 20.59
CA PRO A 125 22.08 21.30 20.70
C PRO A 125 23.21 21.70 21.64
N ASP A 126 24.01 22.66 21.21
CA ASP A 126 25.03 23.29 22.03
C ASP A 126 24.32 24.13 23.10
N THR A 127 24.10 23.53 24.27
CA THR A 127 23.36 24.11 25.40
C THR A 127 24.02 25.37 25.97
N THR A 128 25.22 25.73 25.51
CA THR A 128 25.90 26.97 25.91
C THR A 128 25.47 28.18 25.10
N LYS A 129 24.73 27.98 23.99
CA LYS A 129 24.26 29.03 23.08
C LYS A 129 22.77 29.30 23.29
N ASP A 130 22.38 30.54 23.04
CA ASP A 130 20.97 30.92 23.00
C ASP A 130 20.26 30.29 21.79
N PRO A 131 19.04 29.75 21.96
CA PRO A 131 18.26 29.22 20.86
C PRO A 131 17.94 30.29 19.82
N HIS A 132 18.21 29.97 18.55
CA HIS A 132 17.76 30.80 17.44
C HIS A 132 16.30 30.46 17.12
N THR A 133 15.43 31.48 17.11
CA THR A 133 14.01 31.29 16.79
C THR A 133 13.80 31.29 15.29
N VAL A 134 13.36 30.17 14.75
CA VAL A 134 12.92 30.03 13.36
C VAL A 134 11.42 30.22 13.30
N THR A 135 10.98 31.18 12.49
CA THR A 135 9.55 31.42 12.24
C THR A 135 9.07 30.50 11.11
N LEU A 136 8.00 29.75 11.37
CA LEU A 136 7.25 28.99 10.38
C LEU A 136 5.92 29.67 10.10
N GLU A 137 5.68 30.03 8.85
CA GLU A 137 4.50 30.76 8.41
C GLU A 137 3.62 29.89 7.49
N TRP A 138 2.34 29.80 7.80
CA TRP A 138 1.37 29.21 6.88
C TRP A 138 1.14 30.17 5.71
N LYS A 139 1.27 29.69 4.47
CA LYS A 139 1.01 30.48 3.26
C LYS A 139 -0.19 29.95 2.48
N PRO A 140 -0.90 30.82 1.72
CA PRO A 140 -1.90 30.39 0.76
C PRO A 140 -1.34 29.31 -0.18
N GLY A 141 -2.12 28.24 -0.39
CA GLY A 141 -1.72 27.07 -1.16
C GLY A 141 -1.19 25.90 -0.31
N MET A 142 -0.85 26.12 0.96
CA MET A 142 -0.54 25.02 1.88
C MET A 142 -1.83 24.45 2.49
N PRO A 143 -2.06 23.13 2.46
CA PRO A 143 -3.16 22.54 3.23
C PRO A 143 -2.94 22.81 4.73
N LYS A 144 -3.86 23.55 5.37
CA LYS A 144 -3.75 23.94 6.80
C LYS A 144 -3.40 22.76 7.73
N PRO A 145 -4.06 21.59 7.63
CA PRO A 145 -3.74 20.45 8.50
C PRO A 145 -2.34 19.85 8.25
N ALA A 146 -1.82 20.00 7.03
CA ALA A 146 -0.48 19.52 6.67
C ALA A 146 0.60 20.42 7.28
N PHE A 147 0.45 21.73 7.12
CA PHE A 147 1.31 22.73 7.74
C PHE A 147 1.26 22.61 9.27
N GLU A 148 0.06 22.63 9.87
CA GLU A 148 -0.10 22.61 11.32
C GLU A 148 0.60 21.43 11.97
N ARG A 149 0.36 20.22 11.42
CA ARG A 149 0.95 18.99 11.94
C ARG A 149 2.47 19.06 11.97
N LYS A 150 3.09 19.58 10.90
CA LYS A 150 4.55 19.71 10.81
C LYS A 150 5.08 20.82 11.71
N ALA A 151 4.48 22.01 11.63
CA ALA A 151 4.89 23.16 12.41
C ALA A 151 4.83 22.87 13.92
N ARG A 152 3.73 22.27 14.40
CA ARG A 152 3.60 21.86 15.81
C ARG A 152 4.57 20.76 16.22
N ALA A 153 4.87 19.82 15.33
CA ALA A 153 5.86 18.78 15.63
C ALA A 153 7.26 19.39 15.81
N LEU A 154 7.65 20.32 14.93
CA LEU A 154 8.91 21.05 15.05
C LEU A 154 8.93 21.96 16.28
N GLN A 155 7.84 22.66 16.58
CA GLN A 155 7.71 23.48 17.79
C GLN A 155 7.92 22.67 19.05
N ARG A 156 7.22 21.54 19.19
CA ARG A 156 7.42 20.64 20.32
C ARG A 156 8.87 20.14 20.42
N LEU A 157 9.51 19.82 19.31
CA LEU A 157 10.92 19.40 19.32
C LEU A 157 11.86 20.55 19.74
N GLY A 158 11.54 21.79 19.38
CA GLY A 158 12.26 22.98 19.83
C GLY A 158 12.09 23.21 21.33
N GLU A 159 10.87 23.12 21.84
CA GLU A 159 10.54 23.20 23.28
C GLU A 159 11.21 22.10 24.10
N GLU A 160 11.30 20.88 23.55
CA GLU A 160 12.02 19.76 24.14
C GLU A 160 13.55 19.90 24.03
N GLY A 161 14.06 20.99 23.44
CA GLY A 161 15.49 21.24 23.28
C GLY A 161 16.18 20.22 22.39
N LYS A 162 15.49 19.70 21.36
CA LYS A 162 16.02 18.67 20.46
C LYS A 162 16.44 19.19 19.09
N LEU A 163 16.02 20.39 18.72
CA LEU A 163 16.37 20.99 17.43
C LEU A 163 17.69 21.75 17.53
N PHE A 164 18.54 21.56 16.53
CA PHE A 164 19.81 22.25 16.41
C PHE A 164 20.27 22.33 14.96
N LYS A 165 21.08 23.32 14.62
CA LYS A 165 21.70 23.41 13.29
C LYS A 165 22.57 22.18 13.05
N PHE A 166 22.17 21.34 12.10
CA PHE A 166 22.93 20.14 11.74
C PHE A 166 24.31 20.51 11.18
N LYS A 167 25.32 19.74 11.58
CA LYS A 167 26.71 19.90 11.15
C LYS A 167 26.96 19.23 9.81
N GLY A 168 27.43 19.97 8.80
CA GLY A 168 27.77 19.42 7.48
C GLY A 168 26.59 19.39 6.50
N ARG A 169 26.75 18.68 5.37
CA ARG A 169 25.74 18.66 4.32
C ARG A 169 24.75 17.51 4.55
N THR A 170 23.46 17.80 4.44
CA THR A 170 22.42 16.77 4.55
C THR A 170 22.53 15.68 3.48
N SER A 171 23.14 15.97 2.33
CA SER A 171 23.42 14.98 1.29
C SER A 171 24.36 13.87 1.72
N ASP A 172 25.23 14.13 2.70
CA ASP A 172 26.30 13.21 3.08
C ASP A 172 25.77 12.03 3.92
N TYR A 173 24.58 12.17 4.52
CA TYR A 173 23.91 11.12 5.31
C TYR A 173 22.47 10.82 4.85
N ARG A 174 21.98 11.51 3.81
CA ARG A 174 20.65 11.22 3.26
C ARG A 174 20.72 10.05 2.30
N ASP A 175 19.98 8.98 2.59
CA ASP A 175 19.67 7.90 1.66
C ASP A 175 18.30 8.12 1.01
N SER A 176 18.33 8.67 -0.22
CA SER A 176 17.13 8.86 -1.04
C SER A 176 16.30 7.59 -1.22
N LYS A 177 16.92 6.41 -1.14
CA LYS A 177 16.22 5.13 -1.28
C LYS A 177 15.28 4.83 -0.11
N ILE A 178 15.55 5.34 1.09
CA ILE A 178 14.62 5.21 2.23
C ILE A 178 13.28 5.89 1.89
N THR A 179 13.32 7.10 1.34
CA THR A 179 12.10 7.83 0.95
C THR A 179 11.37 7.17 -0.23
N ALA A 180 12.11 6.67 -1.23
CA ALA A 180 11.54 5.98 -2.37
C ALA A 180 10.83 4.68 -1.95
N ASP A 181 11.50 3.87 -1.14
CA ASP A 181 10.97 2.59 -0.65
C ASP A 181 9.79 2.82 0.29
N TYR A 182 9.83 3.84 1.15
CA TYR A 182 8.70 4.24 2.01
C TYR A 182 7.45 4.57 1.19
N LYS A 183 7.60 5.36 0.13
CA LYS A 183 6.49 5.73 -0.77
C LYS A 183 5.95 4.52 -1.55
N GLY A 184 6.83 3.64 -2.00
CA GLY A 184 6.48 2.38 -2.64
C GLY A 184 5.69 1.46 -1.71
N ALA A 185 6.18 1.27 -0.48
CA ALA A 185 5.53 0.45 0.54
C ALA A 185 4.15 1.00 0.91
N LEU A 186 3.99 2.32 1.07
CA LEU A 186 2.69 2.93 1.32
C LEU A 186 1.70 2.66 0.19
N THR A 187 2.15 2.81 -1.07
CA THR A 187 1.30 2.53 -2.24
C THR A 187 0.86 1.07 -2.27
N ALA A 188 1.78 0.14 -2.00
CA ALA A 188 1.47 -1.28 -1.93
C ALA A 188 0.48 -1.60 -0.78
N LEU A 189 0.62 -0.94 0.37
CA LEU A 189 -0.30 -1.08 1.50
C LEU A 189 -1.70 -0.56 1.19
N ILE A 190 -1.83 0.57 0.49
CA ILE A 190 -3.13 1.10 0.03
C ILE A 190 -3.82 0.05 -0.85
N HIS A 191 -3.13 -0.46 -1.88
CA HIS A 191 -3.68 -1.50 -2.74
C HIS A 191 -3.99 -2.81 -2.00
N ARG A 192 -3.23 -3.16 -0.95
CA ARG A 192 -3.48 -4.35 -0.15
C ARG A 192 -4.71 -4.20 0.75
N ASN A 193 -4.90 -3.03 1.35
CA ASN A 193 -5.97 -2.82 2.32
C ASN A 193 -7.33 -2.49 1.68
N HIS A 194 -7.33 -2.07 0.40
CA HIS A 194 -8.53 -1.70 -0.35
C HIS A 194 -8.66 -2.56 -1.63
N LYS A 195 -8.55 -3.88 -1.47
CA LYS A 195 -8.70 -4.83 -2.60
C LYS A 195 -10.14 -4.94 -3.10
N ASP A 196 -11.07 -4.76 -2.16
CA ASP A 196 -12.52 -4.74 -2.34
C ASP A 196 -13.01 -3.43 -2.99
N ASP A 197 -12.19 -2.38 -2.98
CA ASP A 197 -12.46 -1.10 -3.65
C ASP A 197 -11.25 -0.65 -4.50
N PRO A 198 -11.06 -1.24 -5.69
CA PRO A 198 -9.90 -0.99 -6.53
C PRO A 198 -9.85 0.44 -7.08
N ASP A 199 -11.01 1.08 -7.25
CA ASP A 199 -11.11 2.46 -7.73
C ASP A 199 -10.63 3.43 -6.64
N PHE A 200 -11.11 3.27 -5.41
CA PHE A 200 -10.57 4.01 -4.27
C PHE A 200 -9.07 3.77 -4.11
N ALA A 201 -8.61 2.51 -4.18
CA ALA A 201 -7.19 2.18 -4.03
C ALA A 201 -6.33 2.91 -5.09
N LYS A 202 -6.81 3.00 -6.33
CA LYS A 202 -6.13 3.70 -7.43
C LYS A 202 -6.08 5.20 -7.20
N GLU A 203 -7.18 5.80 -6.76
CA GLU A 203 -7.25 7.24 -6.44
C GLU A 203 -6.37 7.60 -5.24
N ALA A 204 -6.46 6.83 -4.15
CA ALA A 204 -5.64 7.01 -2.95
C ALA A 204 -4.14 6.84 -3.26
N ALA A 205 -3.77 5.85 -4.07
CA ALA A 205 -2.40 5.69 -4.55
C ALA A 205 -1.95 6.87 -5.42
N ALA A 206 -2.81 7.40 -6.29
CA ALA A 206 -2.50 8.57 -7.09
C ALA A 206 -2.33 9.84 -6.23
N ALA A 207 -3.14 10.01 -5.19
CA ALA A 207 -2.99 11.08 -4.22
C ALA A 207 -1.66 10.94 -3.44
N ALA A 208 -1.34 9.75 -2.94
CA ALA A 208 -0.07 9.48 -2.25
C ALA A 208 1.15 9.72 -3.17
N ARG A 209 1.02 9.49 -4.49
CA ARG A 209 2.08 9.81 -5.46
C ARG A 209 2.34 11.30 -5.62
N LYS A 210 1.35 12.17 -5.39
CA LYS A 210 1.52 13.63 -5.41
C LYS A 210 2.17 14.17 -4.13
N MET A 211 2.10 13.40 -3.05
CA MET A 211 2.74 13.73 -1.76
C MET A 211 4.23 13.33 -1.77
N GLU A 212 5.02 13.96 -0.92
CA GLU A 212 6.42 13.64 -0.68
C GLU A 212 6.62 13.03 0.71
N PRO A 213 7.45 11.99 0.88
CA PRO A 213 7.92 11.55 2.18
C PRO A 213 8.76 12.65 2.78
N ASP A 214 8.35 13.11 3.96
CA ASP A 214 8.91 14.24 4.65
C ASP A 214 9.40 13.85 6.04
N HIS A 215 10.53 14.40 6.45
CA HIS A 215 11.10 14.21 7.77
C HIS A 215 10.38 15.13 8.77
N THR A 216 9.70 14.53 9.75
CA THR A 216 8.93 15.24 10.78
C THR A 216 9.86 16.13 11.63
N ASN A 217 11.01 15.59 12.03
CA ASN A 217 12.17 16.38 12.43
C ASN A 217 13.04 16.59 11.20
N GLU A 218 13.21 17.83 10.79
CA GLU A 218 13.98 18.19 9.60
C GLU A 218 15.45 17.75 9.71
N LEU A 219 15.98 17.22 8.61
CA LEU A 219 17.37 16.77 8.54
C LEU A 219 18.37 17.88 8.90
N GLN A 220 18.10 19.09 8.43
CA GLN A 220 18.91 20.28 8.72
C GLN A 220 18.79 20.78 10.16
N THR A 221 17.81 20.28 10.93
CA THR A 221 17.60 20.59 12.36
C THR A 221 17.96 19.43 13.29
N GLY A 222 18.74 18.45 12.81
CA GLY A 222 19.21 17.31 13.60
C GLY A 222 18.29 16.08 13.55
N GLY A 223 17.30 16.06 12.67
CA GLY A 223 16.43 14.92 12.45
C GLY A 223 17.14 13.70 11.86
N PRO A 224 16.81 12.47 12.29
CA PRO A 224 17.40 11.27 11.70
C PRO A 224 16.82 11.00 10.31
N ASP A 225 17.66 10.53 9.38
CA ASP A 225 17.22 10.02 8.08
C ASP A 225 16.71 8.58 8.22
N ALA A 226 15.55 8.47 8.87
CA ALA A 226 14.99 7.21 9.31
C ALA A 226 13.51 7.12 8.96
N TRP A 227 13.04 5.92 8.63
CA TRP A 227 11.64 5.69 8.26
C TRP A 227 10.65 6.13 9.35
N ARG A 228 11.04 6.01 10.62
CA ARG A 228 10.25 6.44 11.80
C ARG A 228 10.03 7.96 11.83
N ASN A 229 10.90 8.70 11.16
CA ASN A 229 10.84 10.15 11.04
C ASN A 229 10.09 10.57 9.76
N LEU A 230 9.71 9.64 8.87
CA LEU A 230 9.02 9.95 7.63
C LEU A 230 7.50 10.00 7.81
N ARG A 231 6.86 11.01 7.22
CA ARG A 231 5.42 11.13 7.06
C ARG A 231 5.12 11.66 5.66
N MET A 232 4.00 11.26 5.06
CA MET A 232 3.60 11.86 3.79
C MET A 232 3.12 13.29 4.04
N LEU A 233 3.64 14.22 3.24
CA LEU A 233 3.25 15.63 3.27
C LEU A 233 2.95 16.13 1.86
N ASP A 234 2.10 17.14 1.78
CA ASP A 234 1.92 17.89 0.54
C ASP A 234 3.26 18.46 0.05
N ARG A 235 3.51 18.36 -1.26
CA ARG A 235 4.79 18.71 -1.88
C ARG A 235 5.14 20.18 -1.72
N PHE A 236 4.17 21.08 -1.95
CA PHE A 236 4.39 22.52 -1.84
C PHE A 236 4.71 22.89 -0.39
N THR A 237 3.92 22.39 0.55
CA THR A 237 4.11 22.58 1.99
C THR A 237 5.47 22.07 2.45
N ASN A 238 5.88 20.88 1.98
CA ASN A 238 7.16 20.29 2.31
C ASN A 238 8.34 21.18 1.88
N GLN A 239 8.33 21.58 0.60
CA GLN A 239 9.42 22.35 0.02
C GLN A 239 9.51 23.76 0.60
N ASP A 240 8.39 24.42 0.86
CA ASP A 240 8.39 25.77 1.42
C ASP A 240 8.89 25.78 2.87
N ILE A 241 8.36 24.91 3.75
CA ILE A 241 8.85 24.81 5.14
C ILE A 241 10.35 24.48 5.16
N GLY A 242 10.78 23.45 4.43
CA GLY A 242 12.18 22.99 4.47
C GLY A 242 13.15 23.99 3.83
N ASN A 243 12.92 24.38 2.56
CA ASN A 243 13.90 25.14 1.79
C ASN A 243 13.72 26.66 1.88
N ALA A 244 12.49 27.15 1.92
CA ALA A 244 12.22 28.58 1.89
C ALA A 244 12.23 29.20 3.29
N GLN A 245 11.68 28.49 4.28
CA GLN A 245 11.55 29.03 5.64
C GLN A 245 12.73 28.61 6.53
N ILE A 246 12.91 27.32 6.82
CA ILE A 246 13.91 26.85 7.77
C ILE A 246 15.32 27.09 7.25
N ARG A 247 15.63 26.58 6.04
CA ARG A 247 16.99 26.64 5.50
C ARG A 247 17.53 28.06 5.41
N GLN A 248 16.71 29.04 5.04
CA GLN A 248 17.14 30.43 4.90
C GLN A 248 17.46 31.08 6.24
N GLN A 249 16.71 30.73 7.29
CA GLN A 249 16.92 31.28 8.64
C GLN A 249 18.13 30.64 9.34
N ILE A 250 18.45 29.37 9.04
CA ILE A 250 19.52 28.64 9.73
C ILE A 250 20.82 28.48 8.93
N LYS A 251 20.88 28.91 7.66
CA LYS A 251 22.05 28.63 6.78
C LYS A 251 23.37 29.18 7.34
N ASP A 252 23.32 30.35 7.97
CA ASP A 252 24.49 31.08 8.47
C ASP A 252 24.74 30.86 9.98
N LEU A 253 23.92 30.02 10.63
CA LEU A 253 24.13 29.66 12.03
C LEU A 253 25.33 28.71 12.17
N PRO A 254 26.09 28.84 13.27
CA PRO A 254 27.10 27.85 13.62
C PRO A 254 26.50 26.46 13.79
N ASP A 255 27.26 25.44 13.40
CA ASP A 255 26.91 24.05 13.67
C ASP A 255 26.60 23.84 15.17
N GLY A 256 25.55 23.07 15.44
CA GLY A 256 25.08 22.77 16.79
C GLY A 256 24.27 23.87 17.46
N ASN A 257 24.05 25.04 16.85
CA ASN A 257 23.24 26.09 17.45
C ASN A 257 21.82 25.58 17.76
N PRO A 258 21.32 25.71 19.01
CA PRO A 258 19.95 25.30 19.33
C PRO A 258 18.93 26.10 18.51
N ILE A 259 17.79 25.48 18.21
CA ILE A 259 16.72 26.08 17.42
C ILE A 259 15.41 25.97 18.20
N SER A 260 14.68 27.08 18.28
CA SER A 260 13.27 27.12 18.69
C SER A 260 12.40 27.45 17.48
N ILE A 261 11.11 27.13 17.55
CA ILE A 261 10.17 27.40 16.47
C ILE A 261 9.06 28.32 16.97
N ASP A 262 8.79 29.36 16.19
CA ASP A 262 7.60 30.19 16.30
C ASP A 262 6.67 29.89 15.12
N ILE A 263 5.35 29.90 15.34
CA ILE A 263 4.35 29.55 14.31
C ILE A 263 3.47 30.76 14.04
N LYS A 264 3.42 31.19 12.78
CA LYS A 264 2.57 32.28 12.31
C LYS A 264 1.54 31.83 11.30
N TRP A 265 0.37 32.45 11.36
CA TRP A 265 -0.77 32.16 10.49
C TRP A 265 -1.10 33.38 9.64
N TRP A 266 -0.89 33.28 8.32
CA TRP A 266 -1.38 34.32 7.41
C TRP A 266 -2.92 34.31 7.31
N PRO A 267 -3.62 35.46 7.30
CA PRO A 267 -3.12 36.84 7.38
C PRO A 267 -3.22 37.45 8.80
N ASP A 268 -3.48 36.66 9.84
CA ASP A 268 -3.97 37.16 11.13
C ASP A 268 -2.85 37.30 12.19
N ASP A 269 -1.81 38.08 11.88
CA ASP A 269 -0.96 38.80 12.86
C ASP A 269 -0.85 40.28 12.46
#